data_AF-A0A933CSR4-F1
#
_entry.id   AF-A0A933CSR4-F1
#
_cell.length_a   1.000
_cell.length_b   1.000
_cell.length_c   1.000
_cell.angle_alpha   90.00
_cell.angle_beta   90.00
_cell.angle_gamma   90.00
#
_symmetry.space_group_name_H-M   'P 1'
#
loop_
_entity.id
_entity.type
_entity.pdbx_description
1 polymer ?
#
loop_
_entity_poly.entity_id
_entity_poly.type
_entity_poly.pdbx_seq_one_letter_code
_entity_poly.pdbx_strand_id
1 'polypeptide(L)'
;MHSLLNDYAAGLLDAPEPPCLSLYQPTHRHHPANLQDPIRFRNLLRAMEESLRRKYMTREVKPLLEPFRAFADDREFWNHTLDGLAVLGAPGLFRVYRLQRPVPELVVVADSFHTKPLMRILQSADRYQVLGLNRQEIKLFEGNRDALDDIELAPGVPRTITEALGDELTEPHLTVASYGAGAAGPAMHHGHGSKKDEVDIDAERFFRAVERAVLEHHSQPS
;
A
#
# COMPACT_ATOMS: atom_id res chain seq x y z
N MET A 1 -12.73 -12.13 -12.81
CA MET A 1 -12.84 -10.69 -12.49
C MET A 1 -11.44 -10.10 -12.37
N HIS A 2 -11.23 -8.85 -12.74
CA HIS A 2 -9.89 -8.24 -12.75
C HIS A 2 -9.46 -7.74 -11.37
N SER A 3 -8.17 -7.84 -11.05
CA SER A 3 -7.59 -7.32 -9.80
C SER A 3 -6.91 -5.99 -10.08
N LEU A 4 -7.37 -4.92 -9.43
CA LEU A 4 -6.79 -3.58 -9.57
C LEU A 4 -5.33 -3.53 -9.14
N LEU A 5 -4.98 -4.23 -8.06
CA LEU A 5 -3.60 -4.31 -7.54
C LEU A 5 -2.67 -4.97 -8.57
N ASN A 6 -3.08 -6.12 -9.12
CA ASN A 6 -2.26 -6.87 -10.06
C ASN A 6 -2.10 -6.13 -11.40
N ASP A 7 -3.19 -5.55 -11.93
CA ASP A 7 -3.15 -4.76 -13.17
C ASP A 7 -2.30 -3.48 -13.00
N TYR A 8 -2.32 -2.85 -11.82
CA TYR A 8 -1.47 -1.70 -11.50
C TYR A 8 0.00 -2.09 -11.38
N ALA A 9 0.32 -3.16 -10.62
CA ALA A 9 1.69 -3.67 -10.46
C ALA A 9 2.30 -4.15 -11.80
N ALA A 10 1.47 -4.62 -12.73
CA ALA A 10 1.87 -5.01 -14.08
C ALA A 10 2.03 -3.82 -15.07
N GLY A 11 1.81 -2.57 -14.64
CA GLY A 11 1.90 -1.38 -15.51
C GLY A 11 0.82 -1.31 -16.60
N LEU A 12 -0.26 -2.08 -16.48
CA LEU A 12 -1.27 -2.24 -17.55
C LEU A 12 -2.03 -0.94 -17.87
N LEU A 13 -2.00 0.03 -16.95
CA LEU A 13 -2.72 1.29 -17.07
C LEU A 13 -1.85 2.45 -17.60
N ASP A 14 -0.55 2.23 -17.80
CA ASP A 14 0.42 3.31 -17.99
C ASP A 14 0.59 3.77 -19.45
N ALA A 15 0.40 2.87 -20.42
CA ALA A 15 0.54 3.18 -21.85
C ALA A 15 -0.53 2.53 -22.78
N PRO A 16 -1.85 2.66 -22.47
CA PRO A 16 -2.92 2.27 -23.38
C PRO A 16 -2.94 3.10 -24.68
N GLU A 17 -3.43 2.51 -25.77
CA GLU A 17 -3.67 3.24 -27.03
C GLU A 17 -4.90 4.17 -26.89
N PRO A 18 -4.83 5.45 -27.32
CA PRO A 18 -6.00 6.34 -27.31
C PRO A 18 -7.11 5.90 -28.29
N PRO A 19 -8.40 6.17 -28.00
CA PRO A 19 -8.92 6.88 -26.83
C PRO A 19 -9.08 5.96 -25.61
N CYS A 20 -8.71 6.50 -24.44
CA CYS A 20 -8.89 5.87 -23.15
C CYS A 20 -10.23 6.29 -22.54
N LEU A 21 -11.06 5.30 -22.24
CA LEU A 21 -12.38 5.42 -21.65
C LEU A 21 -12.30 5.06 -20.18
N SER A 22 -12.69 5.99 -19.30
CA SER A 22 -12.79 5.75 -17.86
C SER A 22 -14.20 6.05 -17.39
N LEU A 23 -14.90 5.04 -16.84
CA LEU A 23 -16.22 5.17 -16.24
C LEU A 23 -16.15 4.78 -14.77
N TYR A 24 -16.61 5.67 -13.90
CA TYR A 24 -16.71 5.48 -12.47
C TYR A 24 -18.16 5.67 -12.02
N GLN A 25 -18.62 4.78 -11.13
CA GLN A 25 -19.98 4.79 -10.63
C GLN A 25 -20.02 4.26 -9.18
N PRO A 26 -20.72 4.91 -8.24
CA PRO A 26 -21.08 4.29 -6.97
C PRO A 26 -22.15 3.20 -7.20
N THR A 27 -22.02 2.07 -6.53
CA THR A 27 -22.94 0.94 -6.62
C THR A 27 -23.47 0.56 -5.24
N HIS A 28 -24.48 -0.30 -5.20
CA HIS A 28 -25.14 -0.71 -3.97
C HIS A 28 -25.05 -2.23 -3.82
N ARG A 29 -24.67 -2.72 -2.63
CA ARG A 29 -24.58 -4.16 -2.31
C ARG A 29 -25.93 -4.87 -2.23
N HIS A 30 -27.03 -4.12 -2.05
CA HIS A 30 -28.31 -4.68 -1.62
C HIS A 30 -29.50 -4.15 -2.44
N HIS A 31 -30.48 -5.04 -2.62
CA HIS A 31 -31.79 -4.72 -3.16
C HIS A 31 -32.62 -3.91 -2.13
N PRO A 32 -33.46 -2.94 -2.54
CA PRO A 32 -33.76 -2.53 -3.92
C PRO A 32 -32.79 -1.49 -4.51
N ALA A 33 -31.84 -0.99 -3.71
CA ALA A 33 -30.97 0.11 -4.13
C ALA A 33 -30.09 -0.24 -5.35
N ASN A 34 -29.70 -1.51 -5.52
CA ASN A 34 -28.91 -1.97 -6.66
C ASN A 34 -29.67 -2.00 -8.00
N LEU A 35 -31.01 -1.97 -8.01
CA LEU A 35 -31.82 -1.98 -9.25
C LEU A 35 -31.54 -0.79 -10.16
N GLN A 36 -31.08 0.34 -9.58
CA GLN A 36 -30.75 1.54 -10.34
C GLN A 36 -29.37 1.47 -11.00
N ASP A 37 -28.46 0.61 -10.52
CA ASP A 37 -27.05 0.62 -10.92
C ASP A 37 -26.86 0.32 -12.42
N PRO A 38 -27.56 -0.64 -13.05
CA PRO A 38 -27.50 -0.85 -14.49
C PRO A 38 -28.11 0.31 -15.29
N ILE A 39 -29.08 1.04 -14.71
CA ILE A 39 -29.73 2.19 -15.34
C ILE A 39 -28.78 3.39 -15.35
N ARG A 40 -28.13 3.67 -14.22
CA ARG A 40 -27.06 4.69 -14.11
C ARG A 40 -25.92 4.39 -15.08
N PHE A 41 -25.47 3.14 -15.14
CA PHE A 41 -24.39 2.73 -16.04
C PHE A 41 -24.73 2.99 -17.51
N ARG A 42 -25.96 2.66 -17.94
CA ARG A 42 -26.43 2.96 -19.30
C ARG A 42 -26.54 4.47 -19.58
N ASN A 43 -26.84 5.30 -18.58
CA ASN A 43 -26.82 6.76 -18.75
C ASN A 43 -25.39 7.30 -18.90
N LEU A 44 -24.44 6.82 -18.09
CA LEU A 44 -23.02 7.16 -18.23
C LEU A 44 -22.45 6.70 -19.58
N LEU A 45 -22.84 5.53 -20.05
CA LEU A 45 -22.44 5.02 -21.37
C LEU A 45 -22.94 5.89 -22.53
N ARG A 46 -24.14 6.49 -22.41
CA ARG A 46 -24.63 7.48 -23.38
C ARG A 46 -23.79 8.76 -23.37
N ALA A 47 -23.47 9.29 -22.18
CA ALA A 47 -22.61 10.47 -22.05
C ALA A 47 -21.18 10.22 -22.60
N MET A 48 -20.66 8.99 -22.42
CA MET A 48 -19.39 8.56 -23.02
C MET A 48 -19.46 8.53 -24.55
N GLU A 49 -20.54 7.98 -25.11
CA GLU A 49 -20.78 7.94 -26.55
C GLU A 49 -20.91 9.34 -27.17
N GLU A 50 -21.64 10.24 -26.51
CA GLU A 50 -21.76 11.64 -26.91
C GLU A 50 -20.42 12.39 -26.87
N SER A 51 -19.56 12.09 -25.89
CA SER A 51 -18.21 12.66 -25.80
C SER A 51 -17.31 12.17 -26.93
N LEU A 52 -17.29 10.85 -27.17
CA LEU A 52 -16.52 10.22 -28.25
C LEU A 52 -16.89 10.75 -29.64
N ARG A 53 -18.19 10.88 -29.93
CA ARG A 53 -18.71 11.37 -31.22
C ARG A 53 -18.30 12.82 -31.57
N ARG A 54 -17.72 13.58 -30.63
CA ARG A 54 -17.17 14.92 -30.91
C ARG A 54 -15.81 14.90 -31.62
N LYS A 55 -15.05 13.80 -31.50
CA LYS A 55 -13.69 13.65 -32.05
C LYS A 55 -13.54 12.45 -33.00
N TYR A 56 -14.36 11.41 -32.84
CA TYR A 56 -14.25 10.13 -33.55
C TYR A 56 -15.49 9.80 -34.38
N MET A 57 -15.29 9.11 -35.50
CA MET A 57 -16.38 8.69 -36.41
C MET A 57 -17.14 7.49 -35.82
N THR A 58 -18.43 7.35 -36.15
CA THR A 58 -19.29 6.28 -35.60
C THR A 58 -18.72 4.86 -35.78
N ARG A 59 -17.97 4.60 -36.86
CA ARG A 59 -17.28 3.32 -37.12
C ARG A 59 -16.15 3.02 -36.12
N GLU A 60 -15.50 4.05 -35.58
CA GLU A 60 -14.43 3.96 -34.57
C GLU A 60 -15.02 3.88 -33.16
N VAL A 61 -16.11 4.61 -32.91
CA VAL A 61 -16.81 4.63 -31.61
C VAL A 61 -17.50 3.29 -31.31
N LYS A 62 -18.08 2.61 -32.31
CA LYS A 62 -18.86 1.39 -32.08
C LYS A 62 -18.06 0.25 -31.42
N PRO A 63 -16.88 -0.17 -31.93
CA PRO A 63 -16.08 -1.24 -31.31
C PRO A 63 -15.62 -0.91 -29.88
N LEU A 64 -15.28 0.35 -29.60
CA LEU A 64 -14.85 0.80 -28.28
C LEU A 64 -15.95 0.66 -27.21
N LEU A 65 -17.22 0.82 -27.59
CA LEU A 65 -18.36 0.76 -26.68
C LEU A 65 -19.04 -0.61 -26.62
N GLU A 66 -18.75 -1.53 -27.54
CA GLU A 66 -19.33 -2.89 -27.51
C GLU A 66 -19.04 -3.66 -26.20
N PRO A 67 -17.80 -3.66 -25.66
CA PRO A 67 -17.52 -4.28 -24.35
C PRO A 67 -18.33 -3.67 -23.20
N PHE A 68 -18.49 -2.35 -23.18
CA PHE A 68 -19.31 -1.64 -22.19
C PHE A 68 -20.80 -2.00 -22.33
N ARG A 69 -21.32 -2.11 -23.55
CA ARG A 69 -22.71 -2.51 -23.81
C ARG A 69 -22.97 -3.94 -23.36
N ALA A 70 -22.10 -4.88 -23.72
CA ALA A 70 -22.20 -6.27 -23.27
C ALA A 70 -22.18 -6.38 -21.73
N PHE A 71 -21.31 -5.62 -21.08
CA PHE A 71 -21.24 -5.55 -19.62
C PHE A 71 -22.48 -4.89 -18.96
N ALA A 72 -23.13 -3.93 -19.63
CA ALA A 72 -24.37 -3.30 -19.13
C ALA A 72 -25.53 -4.30 -18.98
N ASP A 73 -25.48 -5.44 -19.65
CA ASP A 73 -26.49 -6.50 -19.64
C ASP A 73 -26.10 -7.71 -18.76
N ASP A 74 -24.91 -7.69 -18.13
CA ASP A 74 -24.43 -8.74 -17.22
C ASP A 74 -25.18 -8.75 -15.88
N ARG A 75 -26.32 -9.45 -15.85
CA ARG A 75 -27.15 -9.61 -14.65
C ARG A 75 -26.43 -10.25 -13.47
N GLU A 76 -25.49 -11.15 -13.70
CA GLU A 76 -24.75 -11.80 -12.61
C GLU A 76 -23.81 -10.78 -11.95
N PHE A 77 -23.19 -9.92 -12.74
CA PHE A 77 -22.38 -8.82 -12.21
C PHE A 77 -23.22 -7.89 -11.33
N TRP A 78 -24.35 -7.40 -11.84
CA TRP A 78 -25.19 -6.38 -11.18
C TRP A 78 -25.91 -6.89 -9.92
N ASN A 79 -26.09 -8.21 -9.78
CA ASN A 79 -26.61 -8.82 -8.55
C ASN A 79 -25.56 -8.92 -7.43
N HIS A 80 -24.27 -8.75 -7.74
CA HIS A 80 -23.15 -8.95 -6.81
C HIS A 80 -22.18 -7.76 -6.82
N THR A 81 -22.70 -6.55 -6.93
CA THR A 81 -21.96 -5.29 -6.81
C THR A 81 -21.41 -5.06 -5.40
N LEU A 82 -20.37 -4.22 -5.30
CA LEU A 82 -19.87 -3.67 -4.04
C LEU A 82 -20.35 -2.22 -3.90
N ASP A 83 -19.55 -1.33 -3.30
CA ASP A 83 -19.93 0.08 -3.08
C ASP A 83 -19.51 1.00 -4.25
N GLY A 84 -18.61 0.52 -5.12
CA GLY A 84 -18.22 1.23 -6.33
C GLY A 84 -17.83 0.31 -7.48
N LEU A 85 -17.80 0.92 -8.67
CA LEU A 85 -17.45 0.33 -9.94
C LEU A 85 -16.48 1.26 -10.68
N ALA A 86 -15.43 0.68 -11.24
CA ALA A 86 -14.63 1.29 -12.29
C ALA A 86 -14.61 0.39 -13.53
N VAL A 87 -14.86 0.96 -14.70
CA VAL A 87 -14.70 0.31 -15.99
C VAL A 87 -13.74 1.15 -16.84
N LEU A 88 -12.65 0.52 -17.27
CA LEU A 88 -11.64 1.11 -18.14
C LEU A 88 -11.66 0.39 -19.50
N GLY A 89 -11.57 1.15 -20.58
CA GLY A 89 -11.55 0.59 -21.94
C GLY A 89 -10.67 1.40 -22.90
N ALA A 90 -9.97 0.70 -23.78
CA ALA A 90 -9.15 1.22 -24.86
C ALA A 90 -9.11 0.17 -26.00
N PRO A 91 -8.57 0.47 -27.20
CA PRO A 91 -8.29 -0.56 -28.19
C PRO A 91 -7.54 -1.76 -27.58
N GLY A 92 -8.07 -2.97 -27.76
CA GLY A 92 -7.48 -4.20 -27.21
C GLY A 92 -7.56 -4.40 -25.69
N LEU A 93 -8.05 -3.43 -24.92
CA LEU A 93 -8.07 -3.47 -23.45
C LEU A 93 -9.46 -3.17 -22.90
N PHE A 94 -9.98 -4.08 -22.06
CA PHE A 94 -11.18 -3.84 -21.27
C PHE A 94 -10.97 -4.38 -19.85
N ARG A 95 -11.28 -3.56 -18.84
CA ARG A 95 -11.12 -3.86 -17.43
C ARG A 95 -12.32 -3.39 -16.63
N VAL A 96 -12.70 -4.21 -15.66
CA VAL A 96 -13.86 -4.01 -14.78
C VAL A 96 -13.41 -4.36 -13.37
N TYR A 97 -13.52 -3.39 -12.47
CA TYR A 97 -13.15 -3.52 -11.06
C TYR A 97 -14.37 -3.25 -10.18
N ARG A 98 -14.70 -4.20 -9.30
CA ARG A 98 -15.58 -3.95 -8.15
C ARG A 98 -14.75 -3.32 -7.04
N LEU A 99 -15.28 -2.30 -6.38
CA LEU A 99 -14.57 -1.48 -5.43
C LEU A 99 -15.26 -1.53 -4.06
N GLN A 100 -14.48 -1.78 -3.00
CA GLN A 100 -14.97 -1.90 -1.62
C GLN A 100 -15.36 -0.56 -0.96
N ARG A 101 -15.16 0.58 -1.63
CA ARG A 101 -15.54 1.91 -1.17
C ARG A 101 -16.07 2.71 -2.39
N PRO A 102 -17.05 3.61 -2.23
CA PRO A 102 -17.70 4.31 -3.32
C PRO A 102 -16.77 5.28 -4.06
N VAL A 103 -17.04 5.48 -5.35
CA VAL A 103 -16.33 6.41 -6.24
C VAL A 103 -17.26 7.52 -6.73
N PRO A 104 -16.73 8.69 -7.15
CA PRO A 104 -17.54 9.69 -7.83
C PRO A 104 -18.17 9.10 -9.11
N GLU A 105 -19.42 9.49 -9.37
CA GLU A 105 -20.08 9.21 -10.65
C GLU A 105 -19.44 10.11 -11.73
N LEU A 106 -18.70 9.51 -12.67
CA LEU A 106 -17.84 10.23 -13.60
C LEU A 106 -17.57 9.43 -14.89
N VAL A 107 -17.52 10.14 -16.01
CA VAL A 107 -17.03 9.63 -17.30
C VAL A 107 -15.91 10.53 -17.81
N VAL A 108 -14.81 9.93 -18.25
CA VAL A 108 -13.69 10.62 -18.91
C VAL A 108 -13.33 9.90 -20.20
N VAL A 109 -13.14 10.67 -21.27
CA VAL A 109 -12.57 10.24 -22.55
C VAL A 109 -11.33 11.09 -22.77
N ALA A 110 -10.16 10.47 -22.81
CA ALA A 110 -8.86 11.16 -22.88
C ALA A 110 -7.82 10.32 -23.61
N ASP A 111 -6.60 10.83 -23.74
CA ASP A 111 -5.48 10.09 -24.35
C ASP A 111 -4.76 9.17 -23.32
N SER A 112 -5.20 9.15 -22.05
CA SER A 112 -4.79 8.19 -21.00
C SER A 112 -5.93 7.92 -20.01
N PHE A 113 -5.82 6.88 -19.16
CA PHE A 113 -6.85 6.59 -18.16
C PHE A 113 -6.89 7.62 -17.02
N HIS A 114 -8.10 7.98 -16.58
CA HIS A 114 -8.29 8.85 -15.42
C HIS A 114 -8.15 8.05 -14.12
N THR A 115 -6.93 7.71 -13.71
CA THR A 115 -6.65 6.79 -12.58
C THR A 115 -6.84 7.40 -11.18
N LYS A 116 -7.06 8.72 -11.05
CA LYS A 116 -7.16 9.43 -9.76
C LYS A 116 -8.16 8.83 -8.74
N PRO A 117 -9.35 8.31 -9.13
CA PRO A 117 -10.23 7.61 -8.19
C PRO A 117 -9.67 6.27 -7.72
N LEU A 118 -8.95 5.54 -8.58
CA LEU A 118 -8.35 4.24 -8.27
C LEU A 118 -7.17 4.37 -7.30
N MET A 119 -6.30 5.37 -7.51
CA MET A 119 -5.17 5.63 -6.61
C MET A 119 -5.60 5.88 -5.16
N ARG A 120 -6.72 6.58 -4.96
CA ARG A 120 -7.31 6.81 -3.63
C ARG A 120 -7.77 5.51 -2.96
N ILE A 121 -8.14 4.50 -3.73
CA ILE A 121 -8.61 3.20 -3.22
C ILE A 121 -7.41 2.31 -2.88
N LEU A 122 -6.41 2.25 -3.77
CA LEU A 122 -5.15 1.52 -3.56
C LEU A 122 -4.46 1.96 -2.26
N GLN A 123 -4.21 3.27 -2.11
CA GLN A 123 -3.64 3.89 -0.90
C GLN A 123 -4.45 3.65 0.41
N SER A 124 -5.65 3.09 0.31
CA SER A 124 -6.49 2.74 1.47
C SER A 124 -6.65 1.22 1.66
N ALA A 125 -6.28 0.43 0.65
CA ALA A 125 -6.33 -1.04 0.64
C ALA A 125 -4.99 -1.65 1.06
N ASP A 126 -3.89 -0.92 0.87
CA ASP A 126 -2.57 -1.28 1.36
C ASP A 126 -2.58 -1.30 2.89
N ARG A 127 -2.47 -2.50 3.47
CA ARG A 127 -2.10 -2.67 4.88
C ARG A 127 -0.60 -2.40 4.97
N TYR A 128 -0.20 -1.47 5.81
CA TYR A 128 1.20 -1.18 6.09
C TYR A 128 1.53 -1.58 7.52
N GLN A 129 2.78 -1.95 7.76
CA GLN A 129 3.28 -2.19 9.11
C GLN A 129 4.13 -1.01 9.59
N VAL A 130 4.01 -0.67 10.87
CA VAL A 130 4.83 0.34 11.54
C VAL A 130 5.55 -0.31 12.71
N LEU A 131 6.88 -0.33 12.66
CA LEU A 131 7.70 -0.74 13.80
C LEU A 131 7.91 0.46 14.72
N GLY A 132 7.31 0.43 15.90
CA GLY A 132 7.65 1.33 17.00
C GLY A 132 8.82 0.75 17.79
N LEU A 133 9.91 1.51 17.95
CA LEU A 133 11.08 1.11 18.72
C LEU A 133 11.53 2.21 19.68
N ASN A 134 11.95 1.82 20.88
CA ASN A 134 12.69 2.66 21.82
C ASN A 134 13.86 1.85 22.41
N ARG A 135 14.65 2.41 23.33
CA ARG A 135 15.87 1.75 23.86
C ARG A 135 15.60 0.52 24.75
N GLN A 136 14.34 0.16 24.99
CA GLN A 136 13.91 -0.83 25.99
C GLN A 136 12.97 -1.88 25.39
N GLU A 137 12.03 -1.47 24.55
CA GLU A 137 11.01 -2.32 23.94
C GLU A 137 10.73 -1.97 22.46
N ILE A 138 10.08 -2.91 21.77
CA ILE A 138 9.49 -2.73 20.45
C ILE A 138 8.00 -3.10 20.43
N LYS A 139 7.29 -2.54 19.46
CA LYS A 139 5.91 -2.90 19.11
C LYS A 139 5.75 -2.87 17.59
N LEU A 140 4.97 -3.79 17.05
CA LEU A 140 4.61 -3.78 15.65
C LEU A 140 3.13 -3.43 15.53
N PHE A 141 2.82 -2.47 14.68
CA PHE A 141 1.45 -2.08 14.38
C PHE A 141 1.12 -2.42 12.95
N GLU A 142 -0.12 -2.84 12.68
CA GLU A 142 -0.64 -2.95 11.33
C GLU A 142 -1.71 -1.89 11.12
N GLY A 143 -1.52 -1.08 10.09
CA GLY A 143 -2.33 0.08 9.80
C GLY A 143 -2.92 0.07 8.39
N ASN A 144 -3.95 0.87 8.22
CA ASN A 144 -4.47 1.28 6.94
C ASN A 144 -4.73 2.79 6.99
N ARG A 145 -5.50 3.33 6.05
CA ARG A 145 -5.82 4.76 6.02
C ARG A 145 -6.59 5.27 7.25
N ASP A 146 -7.40 4.41 7.86
CA ASP A 146 -8.46 4.79 8.79
C ASP A 146 -8.15 4.35 10.24
N ALA A 147 -7.28 3.36 10.44
CA ALA A 147 -6.88 2.83 11.74
C ALA A 147 -5.41 2.33 11.78
N LEU A 148 -4.87 2.19 12.99
CA LEU A 148 -3.56 1.61 13.29
C LEU A 148 -3.70 0.77 14.56
N ASP A 149 -3.55 -0.55 14.44
CA ASP A 149 -3.78 -1.51 15.53
C ASP A 149 -2.46 -2.19 15.94
N ASP A 150 -2.25 -2.42 17.24
CA ASP A 150 -1.09 -3.16 17.78
C ASP A 150 -1.25 -4.65 17.44
N ILE A 151 -0.23 -5.27 16.83
CA ILE A 151 -0.25 -6.66 16.38
C ILE A 151 0.80 -7.51 17.08
N GLU A 152 0.45 -8.77 17.37
CA GLU A 152 1.35 -9.64 18.12
C GLU A 152 2.61 -9.99 17.31
N LEU A 153 3.77 -9.70 17.91
CA LEU A 153 5.08 -10.06 17.40
C LEU A 153 5.22 -11.59 17.35
N ALA A 154 5.60 -12.09 16.17
CA ALA A 154 5.93 -13.49 15.92
C ALA A 154 6.96 -14.03 16.95
N PRO A 155 6.88 -15.31 17.36
CA PRO A 155 7.66 -15.83 18.50
C PRO A 155 9.19 -15.73 18.42
N GLY A 156 9.77 -15.49 17.23
CA GLY A 156 11.21 -15.28 17.04
C GLY A 156 11.67 -13.83 17.14
N VAL A 157 10.76 -12.87 17.35
CA VAL A 157 11.09 -11.43 17.41
C VAL A 157 11.20 -10.97 18.87
N PRO A 158 12.38 -10.50 19.34
CA PRO A 158 12.56 -10.07 20.73
C PRO A 158 11.78 -8.78 20.99
N ARG A 159 10.94 -8.78 22.03
CA ARG A 159 10.07 -7.65 22.41
C ARG A 159 10.81 -6.59 23.21
N THR A 160 11.89 -6.99 23.90
CA THR A 160 12.67 -6.13 24.80
C THR A 160 14.18 -6.26 24.58
N ILE A 161 14.95 -5.27 25.05
CA ILE A 161 16.41 -5.31 25.03
C ILE A 161 16.98 -6.52 25.79
N THR A 162 16.34 -6.90 26.91
CA THR A 162 16.70 -8.09 27.70
C THR A 162 16.43 -9.39 26.95
N GLU A 163 15.34 -9.49 26.19
CA GLU A 163 15.10 -10.65 25.33
C GLU A 163 16.11 -10.77 24.17
N ALA A 164 16.64 -9.65 23.70
CA ALA A 164 17.60 -9.62 22.60
C ALA A 164 19.06 -9.85 23.01
N LEU A 165 19.47 -9.31 24.18
CA LEU A 165 20.87 -9.26 24.62
C LEU A 165 21.15 -10.00 25.94
N GLY A 166 20.10 -10.38 26.69
CA GLY A 166 20.21 -10.90 28.06
C GLY A 166 20.24 -9.80 29.13
N ASP A 167 20.41 -10.22 30.39
CA ASP A 167 20.53 -9.30 31.55
C ASP A 167 21.92 -8.66 31.67
N GLU A 168 22.95 -9.26 31.06
CA GLU A 168 24.33 -8.76 31.03
C GLU A 168 24.51 -7.74 29.90
N LEU A 169 24.00 -6.52 30.12
CA LEU A 169 24.34 -5.35 29.32
C LEU A 169 25.86 -5.04 29.41
N THR A 170 26.41 -4.35 28.41
CA THR A 170 27.87 -4.19 28.27
C THR A 170 28.49 -3.58 29.52
N GLU A 171 29.30 -4.36 30.23
CA GLU A 171 29.91 -3.92 31.50
C GLU A 171 30.86 -2.72 31.28
N PRO A 172 30.91 -1.76 32.24
CA PRO A 172 31.89 -0.69 32.19
C PRO A 172 33.31 -1.24 32.35
N HIS A 173 34.07 -1.27 31.26
CA HIS A 173 35.49 -1.63 31.27
C HIS A 173 36.35 -0.54 31.93
N LEU A 174 36.27 -0.45 33.25
CA LEU A 174 37.23 0.28 34.08
C LEU A 174 38.57 -0.46 34.10
N THR A 175 39.41 -0.21 33.09
CA THR A 175 40.82 -0.64 33.13
C THR A 175 41.57 0.15 34.21
N VAL A 176 41.56 -0.35 35.45
CA VAL A 176 42.39 0.17 36.55
C VAL A 176 43.83 -0.29 36.33
N ALA A 177 44.57 0.46 35.50
CA ALA A 177 45.99 0.26 35.29
C ALA A 177 46.78 0.90 36.45
N SER A 178 47.13 0.12 37.48
CA SER A 178 48.05 0.56 38.52
C SER A 178 49.50 0.55 38.00
N TYR A 179 49.99 1.69 37.52
CA TYR A 179 51.41 1.87 37.23
C TYR A 179 52.06 2.83 38.22
N GLY A 180 53.12 2.33 38.88
CA GLY A 180 53.98 3.11 39.77
C GLY A 180 54.82 4.14 39.02
N ALA A 181 55.46 5.03 39.78
CA ALA A 181 56.09 6.24 39.28
C ALA A 181 57.20 6.01 38.22
N GLY A 182 57.18 6.84 37.17
CA GLY A 182 58.24 6.98 36.16
C GLY A 182 58.08 8.29 35.41
N ALA A 183 59.16 9.06 35.25
CA ALA A 183 59.09 10.43 34.73
C ALA A 183 59.20 10.51 33.19
N ALA A 184 58.57 11.56 32.62
CA ALA A 184 58.74 12.10 31.26
C ALA A 184 58.24 11.24 30.08
N GLY A 185 57.00 11.49 29.66
CA GLY A 185 56.45 11.16 28.34
C GLY A 185 55.18 11.98 28.05
N PRO A 186 54.86 12.32 26.79
CA PRO A 186 53.60 13.01 26.47
C PRO A 186 52.41 12.12 26.81
N ALA A 187 51.36 12.70 27.37
CA ALA A 187 50.19 11.97 27.85
C ALA A 187 49.54 11.16 26.72
N MET A 188 49.58 9.83 26.84
CA MET A 188 48.84 8.95 25.93
C MET A 188 47.34 9.14 26.17
N HIS A 189 46.59 9.40 25.09
CA HIS A 189 45.14 9.50 25.15
C HIS A 189 44.54 8.14 25.54
N HIS A 190 44.07 8.01 26.78
CA HIS A 190 43.23 6.89 27.18
C HIS A 190 41.80 7.13 26.70
N GLY A 191 41.32 6.25 25.81
CA GLY A 191 39.93 6.24 25.39
C GLY A 191 39.02 5.97 26.58
N HIS A 192 38.24 6.96 26.99
CA HIS A 192 37.14 6.76 27.94
C HIS A 192 36.00 6.05 27.22
N GLY A 193 35.70 4.81 27.61
CA GLY A 193 34.33 4.31 27.51
C GLY A 193 33.55 4.97 28.63
N SER A 194 32.62 5.86 28.29
CA SER A 194 31.68 6.41 29.27
C SER A 194 30.44 5.53 29.31
N LYS A 195 29.70 5.58 30.43
CA LYS A 195 28.37 4.94 30.55
C LYS A 195 27.39 5.33 29.44
N LYS A 196 27.61 6.45 28.75
CA LYS A 196 26.79 6.83 27.61
C LYS A 196 27.12 5.97 26.38
N ASP A 197 28.41 5.74 26.13
CA ASP A 197 28.89 4.97 24.98
C ASP A 197 28.49 3.50 25.10
N GLU A 198 28.51 2.93 26.31
CA GLU A 198 28.00 1.58 26.62
C GLU A 198 26.51 1.42 26.25
N VAL A 199 25.64 2.32 26.73
CA VAL A 199 24.19 2.23 26.46
C VAL A 199 23.89 2.55 24.99
N ASP A 200 24.72 3.34 24.31
CA ASP A 200 24.61 3.59 22.86
C ASP A 200 25.05 2.34 22.04
N ILE A 201 26.08 1.59 22.48
CA ILE A 201 26.47 0.28 21.91
C ILE A 201 25.36 -0.76 22.07
N ASP A 202 24.79 -0.88 23.27
CA ASP A 202 23.72 -1.85 23.53
C ASP A 202 22.42 -1.50 22.78
N ALA A 203 22.12 -0.21 22.61
CA ALA A 203 21.01 0.22 21.74
C ALA A 203 21.24 -0.15 20.26
N GLU A 204 22.46 0.00 19.74
CA GLU A 204 22.76 -0.45 18.37
C GLU A 204 22.61 -1.97 18.22
N ARG A 205 23.14 -2.75 19.17
CA ARG A 205 23.01 -4.23 19.18
C ARG A 205 21.55 -4.66 19.22
N PHE A 206 20.74 -4.04 20.07
CA PHE A 206 19.31 -4.30 20.17
C PHE A 206 18.60 -4.02 18.85
N PHE A 207 18.80 -2.84 18.25
CA PHE A 207 18.14 -2.47 17.00
C PHE A 207 18.55 -3.38 15.83
N ARG A 208 19.80 -3.86 15.78
CA ARG A 208 20.25 -4.85 14.78
C ARG A 208 19.69 -6.26 15.00
N ALA A 209 19.39 -6.64 16.23
CA ALA A 209 18.70 -7.91 16.53
C ALA A 209 17.24 -7.83 16.07
N VAL A 210 16.56 -6.72 16.39
CA VAL A 210 15.19 -6.41 15.96
C VAL A 210 15.08 -6.35 14.43
N GLU A 211 15.94 -5.58 13.76
CA GLU A 211 15.98 -5.45 12.29
C GLU A 211 15.94 -6.82 11.61
N ARG A 212 16.83 -7.72 12.05
CA ARG A 212 16.98 -9.06 11.49
C ARG A 212 15.73 -9.91 11.69
N ALA A 213 15.20 -9.94 12.91
CA ALA A 213 14.03 -10.75 13.24
C ALA A 213 12.75 -10.23 12.55
N VAL A 214 12.59 -8.91 12.40
CA VAL A 214 11.47 -8.30 11.66
C VAL A 214 11.57 -8.58 10.16
N LEU A 215 12.78 -8.45 9.57
CA LEU A 215 13.01 -8.82 8.16
C LEU A 215 12.73 -10.30 7.89
N GLU A 216 13.11 -11.19 8.81
CA GLU A 216 12.90 -12.63 8.68
C GLU A 216 11.44 -13.04 8.85
N HIS A 217 10.70 -12.46 9.80
CA HIS A 217 9.37 -12.94 10.20
C HIS A 217 8.17 -12.11 9.72
N HIS A 218 8.35 -10.82 9.36
CA HIS A 218 7.23 -9.93 9.02
C HIS A 218 7.39 -9.22 7.67
N SER A 219 8.60 -8.84 7.28
CA SER A 219 8.83 -8.01 6.08
C SER A 219 9.17 -8.79 4.79
N GLN A 220 8.95 -10.11 4.75
CA GLN A 220 9.12 -10.88 3.51
C GLN A 220 7.94 -10.61 2.56
N PRO A 221 8.17 -10.16 1.31
CA PRO A 221 7.09 -10.05 0.33
C PRO A 221 6.56 -11.43 -0.06
N SER A 222 5.24 -11.60 0.01
CA SER A 222 4.48 -12.79 -0.42
C SER A 222 4.30 -12.89 -1.93
#